data_AF-A0A7S3IH37-F1
#
_entry.id   AF-A0A7S3IH37-F1
#
_cell.length_a   1.000
_cell.length_b   1.000
_cell.length_c   1.000
_cell.angle_alpha   90.00
_cell.angle_beta   90.00
_cell.angle_gamma   90.00
#
_symmetry.space_group_name_H-M   'P 1'
#
loop_
_entity.id
_entity.type
_entity.pdbx_description
1 polymer ?
#
loop_
_entity_poly.entity_id
_entity_poly.type
_entity_poly.pdbx_seq_one_letter_code
_entity_poly.pdbx_strand_id
1 'polypeptide(L)'
;PPAILMLTESGRFTLNYKICLTISDYHPETWNPVWPVPSVVIGLISFFVTEDATVGSIQRPKEERMKIAKESKQVLLKNSIFTKVFSEYKDAIGITDQVVEEPKVSLIEESKVEPEEDQKKAHYQAQ
;
A
#
# COMPACT_ATOMS: atom_id res chain seq x y z
N PRO A 1 17.81 3.04 -7.45
CA PRO A 1 16.57 2.57 -6.76
C PRO A 1 16.83 1.23 -6.05
N PRO A 2 16.12 0.93 -4.93
CA PRO A 2 16.27 -0.34 -4.22
C PRO A 2 15.51 -1.48 -4.91
N ALA A 3 15.99 -2.71 -4.70
CA ALA A 3 15.18 -3.90 -4.95
C ALA A 3 14.13 -4.03 -3.83
N ILE A 4 12.87 -4.24 -4.19
CA ILE A 4 11.76 -4.40 -3.24
C ILE A 4 11.31 -5.86 -3.29
N LEU A 5 11.26 -6.51 -2.13
CA LEU A 5 10.82 -7.90 -1.99
C LEU A 5 9.82 -8.03 -0.84
N MET A 6 8.85 -8.94 -1.00
CA MET A 6 7.92 -9.31 0.05
C MET A 6 8.42 -10.57 0.77
N LEU A 7 8.59 -10.51 2.08
CA LEU A 7 9.08 -11.64 2.89
C LEU A 7 7.96 -12.40 3.60
N THR A 8 6.83 -11.74 3.83
CA THR A 8 5.65 -12.32 4.49
C THR A 8 4.55 -12.48 3.46
N GLU A 9 3.85 -13.62 3.50
CA GLU A 9 2.79 -13.88 2.52
C GLU A 9 1.68 -12.84 2.66
N SER A 10 1.29 -12.24 1.53
CA SER A 10 0.24 -11.21 1.48
C SER A 10 -0.89 -11.54 0.52
N GLY A 11 -0.70 -12.56 -0.34
CA GLY A 11 -1.59 -12.86 -1.46
C GLY A 11 -1.56 -11.84 -2.59
N ARG A 12 -0.69 -10.82 -2.53
CA ARG A 12 -0.53 -9.75 -3.55
C ARG A 12 0.78 -9.87 -4.34
N PHE A 13 1.85 -10.28 -3.69
CA PHE A 13 3.17 -10.43 -4.30
C PHE A 13 3.77 -11.80 -3.99
N THR A 14 4.52 -12.34 -4.94
CA THR A 14 5.32 -13.56 -4.74
C THR A 14 6.41 -13.32 -3.71
N LEU A 15 6.56 -14.27 -2.78
CA LEU A 15 7.59 -14.22 -1.75
C LEU A 15 8.99 -14.21 -2.35
N ASN A 16 9.88 -13.41 -1.77
CA ASN A 16 11.30 -13.33 -2.13
C ASN A 16 11.54 -13.08 -3.64
N TYR A 17 10.57 -12.46 -4.31
CA TYR A 17 10.66 -12.09 -5.71
C TYR A 17 10.62 -10.58 -5.84
N LYS A 18 11.38 -10.05 -6.81
CA LYS A 18 11.48 -8.60 -7.00
C LYS A 18 10.15 -8.04 -7.52
N ILE A 19 9.79 -6.87 -7.04
CA ILE A 19 8.59 -6.14 -7.44
C ILE A 19 8.99 -4.98 -8.36
N CYS A 20 8.36 -4.90 -9.54
CA CYS A 20 8.58 -3.78 -10.46
C CYS A 20 7.62 -2.62 -10.15
N LEU A 21 8.21 -1.47 -9.80
CA LEU A 21 7.55 -0.17 -9.64
C LEU A 21 8.48 0.92 -10.18
N THR A 22 7.95 2.09 -10.52
CA THR A 22 8.74 3.27 -10.94
C THR A 22 9.79 3.72 -9.91
N ILE A 23 9.69 3.23 -8.68
CA ILE A 23 10.58 3.48 -7.54
C ILE A 23 11.56 2.31 -7.25
N SER A 24 11.53 1.24 -8.04
CA SER A 24 12.28 0.00 -7.83
C SER A 24 13.50 -0.14 -8.75
N ASP A 25 14.37 -1.12 -8.48
CA ASP A 25 15.58 -1.42 -9.26
C ASP A 25 15.33 -1.78 -10.74
N TYR A 26 14.08 -1.99 -11.13
CA TYR A 26 13.67 -2.14 -12.53
C TYR A 26 13.77 -0.85 -13.35
N HIS A 27 13.67 0.32 -12.71
CA HIS A 27 13.63 1.63 -13.37
C HIS A 27 14.73 2.57 -12.85
N PRO A 28 16.02 2.27 -13.12
CA PRO A 28 17.13 3.14 -12.72
C PRO A 28 17.03 4.56 -13.32
N GLU A 29 16.35 4.71 -14.46
CA GLU A 29 16.17 5.97 -15.19
C GLU A 29 15.22 6.96 -14.51
N THR A 30 14.22 6.47 -13.76
CA THR A 30 13.23 7.33 -13.08
C THR A 30 13.58 7.60 -11.61
N TRP A 31 14.70 7.05 -11.13
CA TRP A 31 15.05 7.12 -9.72
C TRP A 31 15.78 8.39 -9.33
N ASN A 32 15.27 9.07 -8.30
CA ASN A 32 15.97 10.17 -7.64
C ASN A 32 16.62 9.68 -6.32
N PRO A 33 17.96 9.69 -6.17
CA PRO A 33 18.63 9.24 -4.97
C PRO A 33 18.36 10.11 -3.72
N VAL A 34 17.76 11.28 -3.89
CA VAL A 34 17.29 12.13 -2.78
C VAL A 34 16.03 11.56 -2.12
N TRP A 35 15.28 10.68 -2.79
CA TRP A 35 14.06 10.12 -2.23
C TRP A 35 14.35 9.31 -0.96
N PRO A 36 13.76 9.68 0.17
CA PRO A 36 14.01 9.00 1.43
C PRO A 36 13.24 7.66 1.45
N VAL A 37 13.73 6.70 2.25
CA VAL A 37 13.12 5.37 2.40
C VAL A 37 11.61 5.42 2.67
N PRO A 38 11.06 6.33 3.51
CA PRO A 38 9.62 6.47 3.70
C PRO A 38 8.83 6.72 2.41
N SER A 39 9.36 7.48 1.45
CA SER A 39 8.69 7.71 0.17
C SER A 39 8.60 6.43 -0.66
N VAL A 40 9.62 5.56 -0.60
CA VAL A 40 9.58 4.24 -1.24
C VAL A 40 8.51 3.36 -0.61
N VAL A 41 8.44 3.36 0.73
CA VAL A 41 7.42 2.61 1.48
C VAL A 41 6.01 3.11 1.14
N ILE A 42 5.80 4.43 1.09
CA ILE A 42 4.51 5.03 0.70
C ILE A 42 4.13 4.64 -0.73
N GLY A 43 5.06 4.71 -1.68
CA GLY A 43 4.80 4.31 -3.08
C GLY A 43 4.49 2.82 -3.22
N LEU A 44 5.13 1.96 -2.42
CA LEU A 44 4.77 0.55 -2.35
C LEU A 44 3.35 0.37 -1.80
N ILE A 45 2.99 1.05 -0.70
CA ILE A 45 1.66 0.98 -0.09
C ILE A 45 0.57 1.45 -1.07
N SER A 46 0.80 2.56 -1.78
CA SER A 46 -0.17 3.09 -2.74
C SER A 46 -0.46 2.10 -3.86
N PHE A 47 0.55 1.34 -4.31
CA PHE A 47 0.35 0.29 -5.31
C PHE A 47 -0.19 -1.02 -4.71
N PHE A 48 0.13 -1.30 -3.43
CA PHE A 48 -0.31 -2.51 -2.74
C PHE A 48 -1.83 -2.62 -2.65
N VAL A 49 -2.51 -1.48 -2.51
CA VAL A 49 -3.98 -1.41 -2.40
C VAL A 49 -4.71 -1.42 -3.75
N THR A 50 -3.98 -1.36 -4.87
CA THR A 50 -4.57 -1.52 -6.21
C THR A 50 -4.53 -2.98 -6.65
N GLU A 51 -5.34 -3.30 -7.68
CA GLU A 51 -5.39 -4.63 -8.31
C GLU A 51 -4.52 -4.70 -9.59
N ASP A 52 -3.68 -3.69 -9.84
CA ASP A 52 -2.86 -3.61 -11.05
C ASP A 52 -1.80 -4.73 -11.08
N ALA A 53 -1.60 -5.32 -12.26
CA ALA A 53 -0.57 -6.31 -12.47
C ALA A 53 0.80 -5.64 -12.67
N THR A 54 1.82 -6.18 -12.00
CA THR A 54 3.24 -5.85 -12.24
C THR A 54 4.12 -7.10 -12.07
N VAL A 55 5.40 -7.01 -12.42
CA VAL A 55 6.37 -8.08 -12.16
C VAL A 55 6.39 -8.41 -10.67
N GLY A 56 6.23 -9.70 -10.37
CA GLY A 56 6.17 -10.21 -8.99
C GLY A 56 4.78 -10.15 -8.35
N SER A 57 3.78 -9.56 -8.99
CA SER A 57 2.40 -9.63 -8.51
C SER A 57 1.78 -11.02 -8.75
N ILE A 58 0.84 -11.37 -7.87
CA ILE A 58 -0.02 -12.55 -7.99
C ILE A 58 -1.47 -12.15 -7.74
N GLN A 59 -2.40 -12.97 -8.21
CA GLN A 59 -3.82 -12.83 -7.95
C GLN A 59 -4.31 -14.01 -7.12
N ARG A 60 -4.91 -13.70 -5.97
CA ARG A 60 -5.56 -14.66 -5.08
C ARG A 60 -6.99 -14.19 -4.78
N PRO A 61 -7.96 -15.11 -4.63
CA PRO A 61 -9.32 -14.75 -4.22
C PRO A 61 -9.32 -13.97 -2.90
N LYS A 62 -10.31 -13.09 -2.73
CA LYS A 62 -10.46 -12.27 -1.51
C LYS A 62 -10.47 -13.12 -0.24
N GLU A 63 -11.17 -14.24 -0.26
CA GLU A 63 -11.27 -15.18 0.86
C GLU A 63 -9.90 -15.72 1.29
N GLU A 64 -9.05 -16.06 0.33
CA GLU A 64 -7.71 -16.55 0.58
C GLU A 64 -6.81 -15.42 1.11
N ARG A 65 -6.90 -14.21 0.54
CA ARG A 65 -6.19 -13.02 1.06
C ARG A 65 -6.58 -12.71 2.51
N MET A 66 -7.86 -12.85 2.86
CA MET A 66 -8.35 -12.67 4.24
C MET A 66 -7.79 -13.74 5.18
N LYS A 67 -7.70 -15.00 4.73
CA LYS A 67 -7.08 -16.08 5.51
C LYS A 67 -5.60 -15.81 5.76
N ILE A 68 -4.86 -15.45 4.71
CA ILE A 68 -3.43 -15.08 4.79
C ILE A 68 -3.24 -13.93 5.78
N ALA A 69 -4.06 -12.88 5.72
CA ALA A 69 -3.98 -11.75 6.63
C ALA A 69 -4.14 -12.17 8.10
N LYS A 70 -5.13 -13.03 8.41
CA LYS A 70 -5.36 -13.56 9.77
C LYS A 70 -4.19 -14.38 10.29
N GLU A 71 -3.55 -15.17 9.43
CA GLU A 71 -2.44 -16.05 9.80
C GLU A 71 -1.09 -15.28 9.86
N SER A 72 -0.96 -14.18 9.10
CA SER A 72 0.28 -13.42 8.96
C SER A 72 0.88 -12.95 10.30
N LYS A 73 0.03 -12.57 11.26
CA LYS A 73 0.47 -12.13 12.60
C LYS A 73 1.31 -13.20 13.30
N GLN A 74 0.83 -14.45 13.29
CA GLN A 74 1.53 -15.55 13.94
C GLN A 74 2.84 -15.90 13.21
N VAL A 75 2.86 -15.77 11.88
CA VAL A 75 4.06 -15.98 11.07
C VAL A 75 5.12 -14.92 11.40
N LEU A 76 4.72 -13.65 11.50
CA LEU A 76 5.62 -12.54 11.86
C LEU A 76 6.21 -12.73 13.26
N LEU A 77 5.40 -13.11 14.25
CA LEU A 77 5.87 -13.33 15.62
C LEU A 77 6.86 -14.49 15.76
N LYS A 78 6.81 -15.48 14.86
CA LYS A 78 7.78 -16.59 14.79
C LYS A 78 9.07 -16.21 14.06
N ASN A 79 9.07 -15.13 13.29
CA ASN A 79 10.24 -14.70 12.52
C ASN A 79 11.26 -13.98 13.42
N SER A 80 12.48 -14.52 13.51
CA SER A 80 13.54 -14.00 14.38
C SER A 80 14.05 -12.62 13.98
N ILE A 81 14.06 -12.30 12.68
CA ILE A 81 14.46 -10.98 12.19
C ILE A 81 13.40 -9.95 12.57
N PHE A 82 12.12 -10.30 12.36
CA PHE A 82 11.02 -9.42 12.74
C PHE A 82 11.03 -9.12 14.24
N THR A 83 11.16 -10.15 15.08
CA THR A 83 11.20 -9.93 16.54
C THR A 83 12.42 -9.14 16.97
N LYS A 84 13.58 -9.31 16.33
CA LYS A 84 14.79 -8.54 16.63
C LYS A 84 14.68 -7.06 16.25
N VAL A 85 14.02 -6.74 15.13
CA VAL A 85 13.99 -5.37 14.58
C VAL A 85 12.76 -4.60 15.05
N PHE A 86 11.61 -5.27 15.21
CA PHE A 86 10.32 -4.63 15.43
C PHE A 86 9.68 -4.94 16.79
N SER A 87 10.38 -5.59 17.73
CA SER A 87 9.82 -5.93 19.05
C SER A 87 9.22 -4.74 19.79
N GLU A 88 9.90 -3.60 19.79
CA GLU A 88 9.48 -2.38 20.49
C GLU A 88 8.30 -1.69 19.80
N TYR A 89 8.07 -1.97 18.52
CA TYR A 89 7.01 -1.35 17.72
C TYR A 89 5.76 -2.23 17.57
N LYS A 90 5.76 -3.46 18.13
CA LYS A 90 4.67 -4.44 17.99
C LYS A 90 3.30 -3.85 18.30
N ASP A 91 3.19 -3.10 19.39
CA ASP A 91 1.94 -2.48 19.81
C ASP A 91 1.49 -1.39 18.84
N ALA A 92 2.42 -0.53 18.40
CA ALA A 92 2.15 0.55 17.47
C ALA A 92 1.72 0.07 16.07
N ILE A 93 2.14 -1.12 15.65
CA ILE A 93 1.77 -1.72 14.37
C ILE A 93 0.63 -2.76 14.49
N GLY A 94 -0.04 -2.84 15.64
CA GLY A 94 -1.20 -3.72 15.84
C GLY A 94 -0.88 -5.21 15.90
N ILE A 95 0.38 -5.59 16.15
CA ILE A 95 0.83 -6.98 16.34
C ILE A 95 0.89 -7.26 17.85
N THR A 96 -0.26 -7.12 18.51
CA THR A 96 -0.45 -7.31 19.96
C THR A 96 -1.58 -8.31 20.20
N ASP A 97 -1.51 -9.09 21.28
CA ASP A 97 -2.55 -10.07 21.66
C ASP A 97 -3.86 -9.44 22.12
N GLN A 98 -3.91 -8.11 22.21
CA GLN A 98 -5.16 -7.40 22.43
C GLN A 98 -6.01 -7.47 21.16
N VAL A 99 -7.26 -7.89 21.33
CA VAL A 99 -8.29 -7.84 20.29
C VAL A 99 -8.54 -6.36 20.00
N VAL A 100 -7.93 -5.84 18.94
CA VAL A 100 -8.35 -4.56 18.38
C VAL A 100 -9.68 -4.85 17.71
N GLU A 101 -10.79 -4.26 18.19
CA GLU A 101 -12.05 -4.31 17.45
C GLU A 101 -11.76 -3.85 16.01
N GLU A 102 -12.16 -4.65 15.03
CA GLU A 102 -12.01 -4.25 13.63
C GLU A 102 -12.66 -2.86 13.46
N PRO A 103 -11.92 -1.86 12.95
CA PRO A 103 -12.55 -0.59 12.67
C PRO A 103 -13.66 -0.87 11.65
N LYS A 104 -14.91 -0.59 12.03
CA LYS A 104 -16.04 -0.61 11.11
C LYS A 104 -15.78 0.45 10.06
N VAL A 105 -15.13 0.07 8.96
CA VAL A 105 -14.98 0.92 7.78
C VAL A 105 -16.38 1.05 7.18
N SER A 106 -17.08 2.10 7.58
CA SER A 106 -18.27 2.54 6.85
C SER A 106 -17.81 2.96 5.46
N LEU A 107 -18.34 2.29 4.44
CA LEU A 107 -18.18 2.72 3.06
C LEU A 107 -18.67 4.17 2.98
N ILE A 108 -17.76 5.10 2.67
CA ILE A 108 -18.15 6.45 2.31
C ILE A 108 -18.85 6.30 0.95
N GLU A 109 -20.17 6.49 0.93
CA GLU A 109 -20.93 6.53 -0.31
C GLU A 109 -20.35 7.65 -1.18
N GLU A 110 -20.00 7.32 -2.43
CA GLU A 110 -19.54 8.28 -3.42
C GLU A 110 -20.64 9.33 -3.63
N SER A 111 -20.50 10.50 -3.00
CA SER A 111 -21.32 11.65 -3.32
C SER A 111 -20.94 12.12 -4.72
N LYS A 112 -21.80 11.76 -5.67
CA LYS A 112 -21.82 12.22 -7.06
C LYS A 112 -21.69 13.75 -7.10
N VAL A 113 -20.52 14.26 -7.47
CA VAL A 113 -20.33 15.69 -7.77
C VAL A 113 -20.88 15.93 -9.17
N GLU A 114 -22.05 16.56 -9.27
CA GLU A 114 -22.53 17.09 -10.55
C GLU A 114 -21.73 18.35 -10.92
N PRO A 115 -21.35 18.54 -12.19
CA PRO A 115 -20.61 19.71 -12.60
C PRO A 115 -21.50 20.96 -12.58
N GLU A 116 -21.12 21.95 -11.78
CA GLU A 116 -21.75 23.28 -11.77
C GLU A 116 -21.34 24.06 -13.03
N GLU A 117 -22.33 24.37 -13.86
CA GLU A 117 -22.20 25.08 -15.14
C GLU A 117 -22.07 26.59 -14.86
N ASP A 118 -20.83 27.10 -14.85
CA ASP A 118 -20.57 28.52 -14.52
C ASP A 118 -20.84 29.44 -15.73
N GLN A 119 -22.12 29.77 -15.94
CA GLN A 119 -22.53 30.89 -16.78
C GLN A 119 -22.24 32.22 -16.07
N LYS A 120 -21.13 32.88 -16.44
CA LYS A 120 -20.98 34.33 -16.23
C LYS A 120 -20.65 35.03 -17.53
N LYS A 121 -21.71 35.47 -18.22
CA LYS A 121 -21.69 36.62 -19.13
C LYS A 121 -21.74 37.89 -18.29
N ALA A 122 -20.72 38.75 -18.40
CA ALA A 122 -20.83 40.21 -18.29
C ALA A 122 -19.50 40.80 -18.81
N HIS A 123 -19.48 41.29 -20.04
CA HIS A 123 -19.66 42.73 -20.35
C HIS A 123 -18.43 43.57 -19.96
N TYR A 124 -17.46 43.66 -20.87
CA TYR A 124 -16.49 44.75 -20.87
C TYR A 124 -16.74 45.63 -22.09
N GLN A 125 -17.41 46.76 -21.84
CA GLN A 125 -17.57 47.86 -22.79
C GLN A 125 -16.28 48.67 -22.88
N ALA A 126 -16.09 49.24 -24.06
CA ALA A 126 -15.01 50.10 -24.53
C ALA A 126 -14.49 51.16 -23.54
N GLN A 127 -13.17 51.40 -23.62
CA GLN A 127 -12.55 52.70 -23.87
C GLN A 127 -11.28 52.50 -24.72
#